data_AF-A0A517DT30-F1
#
_entry.id   AF-A0A517DT30-F1
#
_cell.length_a   1.000
_cell.length_b   1.000
_cell.length_c   1.000
_cell.angle_alpha   90.00
_cell.angle_beta   90.00
_cell.angle_gamma   90.00
#
_symmetry.space_group_name_H-M   'P 1'
#
loop_
_entity.id
_entity.type
_entity.pdbx_description
1 polymer ?
#
loop_
_entity_poly.entity_id
_entity_poly.type
_entity_poly.pdbx_seq_one_letter_code
_entity_poly.pdbx_strand_id
1 'polypeptide(L)' 'MDNNLQLEKECSTCNGCGKIANKACPVCNGTGTVLTADGLQVLKYLRDSIRVSEH' A
#
# COMPACT_ATOMS: atom_id res chain seq x y z
N MET A 1 16.93 -15.40 -9.16
CA MET A 1 16.08 -14.19 -9.25
C MET A 1 14.97 -14.37 -8.26
N ASP A 2 14.94 -13.56 -7.22
CA ASP A 2 13.93 -13.62 -6.17
C ASP A 2 12.58 -13.19 -6.77
N ASN A 3 11.74 -14.17 -7.12
CA ASN A 3 10.36 -13.96 -7.59
C ASN A 3 9.43 -13.60 -6.41
N ASN A 4 9.85 -12.67 -5.55
CA ASN A 4 9.04 -12.23 -4.43
C ASN A 4 8.55 -10.80 -4.66
N LEU A 5 7.37 -10.69 -5.27
CA LEU A 5 6.69 -9.44 -5.48
C LEU A 5 5.94 -9.03 -4.20
N GLN A 6 6.58 -8.17 -3.40
CA GLN A 6 5.97 -7.63 -2.19
C GLN A 6 5.39 -6.23 -2.44
N LEU A 7 4.08 -6.14 -2.65
CA LEU A 7 3.35 -4.88 -2.97
C LEU A 7 3.04 -4.03 -1.74
N GLU A 8 2.96 -4.66 -0.56
CA GLU A 8 2.67 -4.02 0.71
C GLU A 8 3.67 -4.46 1.76
N LYS A 9 3.96 -3.59 2.71
CA LYS A 9 4.76 -3.91 3.89
C LYS A 9 4.05 -3.48 5.15
N GLU A 10 4.42 -4.10 6.27
CA GLU A 10 3.93 -3.70 7.58
C GLU A 10 4.21 -2.21 7.84
N CYS A 11 3.22 -1.50 8.37
CA CYS A 11 3.39 -0.11 8.77
C CYS A 11 4.30 -0.04 10.01
N SER A 12 5.53 0.42 9.83
CA SER A 12 6.53 0.52 10.90
C SER A 12 6.11 1.46 12.05
N THR A 13 5.14 2.35 11.83
CA THR A 13 4.66 3.28 12.86
C THR A 13 3.71 2.61 13.86
N CYS A 14 2.88 1.68 13.41
CA CYS A 14 1.95 0.95 14.29
C CYS A 14 2.28 -0.55 14.41
N ASN A 15 3.39 -1.01 13.80
CA ASN A 15 3.83 -2.39 13.74
C ASN A 15 2.70 -3.34 13.34
N GLY A 16 2.02 -3.01 12.22
CA GLY A 16 0.93 -3.84 11.69
C GLY A 16 -0.41 -3.69 12.39
N CYS A 17 -0.46 -3.03 13.56
CA CYS A 17 -1.67 -3.01 14.38
C CYS A 17 -2.79 -2.11 13.82
N GLY A 18 -2.48 -1.21 12.88
CA GLY A 18 -3.42 -0.26 12.30
C GLY A 18 -3.86 0.87 13.25
N LYS A 19 -3.48 0.83 14.52
CA LYS A 19 -3.90 1.80 15.54
C LYS A 19 -2.76 2.25 16.45
N ILE A 20 -2.87 3.46 16.99
CA ILE A 20 -1.99 4.04 18.00
C ILE A 20 -2.88 4.62 19.10
N ALA A 21 -2.75 4.12 20.33
CA ALA A 21 -3.53 4.58 21.49
C ALA A 21 -5.04 4.70 21.20
N ASN A 22 -5.63 3.63 20.62
CA ASN A 22 -7.03 3.53 20.19
C ASN A 22 -7.48 4.43 19.03
N LYS A 23 -6.60 5.24 18.45
CA LYS A 23 -6.90 5.99 17.21
C LYS A 23 -6.33 5.26 16.00
N ALA A 24 -6.96 5.43 14.84
CA ALA A 24 -6.41 4.92 13.58
C ALA A 24 -5.00 5.50 13.37
N CYS A 25 -4.06 4.64 12.98
CA CYS A 25 -2.69 5.07 12.70
C CYS A 25 -2.71 6.06 11.52
N PRO A 26 -2.16 7.29 11.66
CA PRO A 26 -2.26 8.31 10.63
C PRO A 26 -1.41 7.99 9.38
N VAL A 27 -0.44 7.09 9.50
CA VAL A 27 0.46 6.72 8.38
C VAL A 27 -0.21 5.71 7.45
N CYS A 28 -0.78 4.65 8.00
CA CYS A 28 -1.50 3.63 7.24
C CYS A 28 -3.02 3.87 7.20
N ASN A 29 -3.52 4.95 7.80
CA ASN A 29 -4.94 5.27 7.89
C ASN A 29 -5.81 4.12 8.44
N GLY A 30 -5.29 3.33 9.38
CA GLY A 30 -6.01 2.20 9.96
C GLY A 30 -5.71 0.83 9.34
N THR A 31 -5.06 0.76 8.18
CA THR A 31 -4.90 -0.52 7.45
C THR A 31 -3.85 -1.46 8.06
N GLY A 32 -2.88 -0.91 8.80
CA GLY A 32 -1.74 -1.68 9.33
C GLY A 32 -0.63 -1.93 8.32
N THR A 33 -0.84 -1.65 7.04
CA THR A 33 0.14 -1.82 5.96
C THR A 33 0.35 -0.52 5.18
N VAL A 34 1.47 -0.44 4.47
CA VAL A 34 1.75 0.64 3.51
C VAL A 34 2.25 0.04 2.20
N LEU A 35 1.87 0.63 1.07
CA LEU A 35 2.37 0.19 -0.24
C LEU A 35 3.89 0.35 -0.32
N THR A 36 4.54 -0.63 -0.92
CA THR A 36 5.95 -0.54 -1.30
C THR A 36 6.08 0.29 -2.57
N ALA A 37 7.32 0.61 -2.96
CA ALA A 37 7.58 1.27 -4.23
C ALA A 37 7.01 0.47 -5.41
N ASP A 38 7.12 -0.85 -5.36
CA ASP A 38 6.58 -1.74 -6.39
C ASP A 38 5.04 -1.74 -6.41
N GLY A 39 4.41 -1.84 -5.23
CA GLY A 39 2.97 -1.69 -5.07
C GLY A 39 2.42 -0.39 -5.66
N LEU A 40 3.13 0.72 -5.47
CA LEU A 40 2.78 2.01 -6.06
C LEU A 40 2.91 2.01 -7.59
N GLN A 41 3.93 1.35 -8.15
CA GLN A 41 4.10 1.22 -9.60
C GLN A 41 2.96 0.41 -10.23
N VAL A 42 2.62 -0.74 -9.65
CA VAL A 42 1.50 -1.57 -10.11
C VAL A 42 0.18 -0.80 -10.03
N LEU A 43 -0.08 -0.12 -8.92
CA LEU A 43 -1.29 0.69 -8.76
C LEU A 43 -1.36 1.83 -9.79
N LYS A 44 -0.23 2.48 -10.08
CA LYS A 44 -0.15 3.53 -11.10
C LYS A 44 -0.44 2.97 -12.49
N TYR A 45 0.15 1.84 -12.85
CA TYR A 45 -0.09 1.17 -14.13
C TYR A 45 -1.56 0.79 -14.31
N LEU A 46 -2.16 0.18 -13.30
CA LEU A 46 -3.58 -0.22 -13.33
C LEU A 46 -4.49 1.01 -13.47
N ARG A 47 -4.23 2.07 -12.71
CA ARG A 47 -4.97 3.33 -12.80
C ARG A 47 -4.90 3.93 -14.19
N ASP A 48 -3.73 3.93 -14.81
CA ASP A 48 -3.50 4.49 -16.14
C ASP A 48 -4.22 3.66 -17.21
N SER A 49 -4.12 2.33 -17.13
CA SER A 49 -4.77 1.40 -18.06
C SER A 49 -6.29 1.53 -18.06
N ILE A 50 -6.90 1.76 -16.89
CA ILE A 50 -8.34 1.98 -16.77
C ILE A 50 -8.74 3.29 -17.48
N ARG A 51 -7.96 4.37 -17.30
CA ARG A 51 -8.24 5.66 -17.96
C ARG A 51 -8.08 5.63 -19.47
N VAL A 52 -7.12 4.86 -19.97
CA VAL A 52 -6.88 4.70 -21.41
C VAL A 52 -8.04 3.92 -22.07
N SER A 53 -8.71 3.03 -21.33
CA SER A 53 -9.83 2.24 -21.84
C SER A 53 -11.16 3.02 -21.97
N GLU A 54 -11.22 4.28 -21.53
CA GLU A 54 -12.39 5.16 -21.65
C GLU A 54 -12.37 6.03 -22.92
N HIS A 55 -11.38 5.85 -23.82
CA HIS A 55 -11.29 6.47 -25.14
C HIS A 55 -11.20 5.40 -26.23
#